data_AF-A0A7M7G763-F1
#
_entry.id   AF-A0A7M7G763-F1
#
_cell.length_a   1.000
_cell.length_b   1.000
_cell.length_c   1.000
_cell.angle_alpha   90.00
_cell.angle_beta   90.00
_cell.angle_gamma   90.00
#
_symmetry.space_group_name_H-M   'P 1'
#
loop_
_entity.id
_entity.type
_entity.pdbx_description
1 polymer ?
#
loop_
_entity_poly.entity_id
_entity_poly.type
_entity_poly.pdbx_seq_one_letter_code
_entity_poly.pdbx_strand_id
1 'polypeptide(L)'
;MADDESSSTSDESLDVKSVKFDPLKALYSTKIKLSGTKAPIYDNVSKFEAVMSGLSKQSKKNDPTTDAKQGECSRQRFLSHQESVANKKKIEKRDWIADGRNVLSKMQRTFGPLGMLHEYMENRTRIKVYTRNARGIRGHVEAYVAAFDKHWNLALEDCFEIWTRKVKRKAPALGIPSDVSMMDEETAPKVIVRKIEGKMETLERHVPQMLLRGEQVAIIVKIN
;
A
#
# COMPACT_ATOMS: atom_id res chain seq x y z
N MET A 1 -61.23 15.24 23.83
CA MET A 1 -62.30 14.73 22.95
C MET A 1 -61.59 14.19 21.73
N ALA A 2 -61.04 12.98 21.82
CA ALA A 2 -61.67 11.72 21.38
C ALA A 2 -61.13 11.41 19.96
N ASP A 3 -60.39 10.34 19.66
CA ASP A 3 -60.25 9.03 20.31
C ASP A 3 -58.86 8.41 20.05
N ASP A 4 -58.30 7.79 21.09
CA ASP A 4 -57.36 6.66 20.96
C ASP A 4 -58.18 5.43 20.55
N GLU A 5 -57.86 4.79 19.43
CA GLU A 5 -58.28 3.42 19.15
C GLU A 5 -57.12 2.61 18.59
N SER A 6 -56.68 1.66 19.42
CA SER A 6 -55.69 0.64 19.08
C SER A 6 -56.25 -0.31 18.02
N SER A 7 -55.56 -0.50 16.91
CA SER A 7 -55.77 -1.67 16.06
C SER A 7 -54.45 -2.35 15.76
N SER A 8 -54.23 -3.42 16.52
CA SER A 8 -53.26 -4.47 16.32
C SER A 8 -53.49 -5.17 14.97
N THR A 9 -53.02 -4.56 13.88
CA THR A 9 -52.82 -5.27 12.61
C THR A 9 -51.35 -5.24 12.27
N SER A 10 -50.68 -6.39 12.43
CA SER A 10 -49.34 -6.58 11.91
C SER A 10 -49.36 -6.23 10.42
N ASP A 11 -48.67 -5.18 10.00
CA ASP A 11 -48.52 -4.85 8.58
C ASP A 11 -47.79 -6.03 7.89
N GLU A 12 -48.53 -7.02 7.37
CA GLU A 12 -47.97 -8.15 6.63
C GLU A 12 -47.05 -7.67 5.49
N SER A 13 -47.33 -6.49 4.94
CA SER A 13 -46.51 -5.83 3.92
C SER A 13 -45.08 -5.45 4.35
N LEU A 14 -44.82 -5.33 5.66
CA LEU A 14 -43.51 -4.98 6.22
C LEU A 14 -42.77 -6.19 6.79
N ASP A 15 -43.41 -7.36 6.88
CA ASP A 15 -42.78 -8.59 7.35
C ASP A 15 -42.04 -9.29 6.20
N VAL A 16 -40.72 -9.41 6.35
CA VAL A 16 -39.80 -9.98 5.35
C VAL A 16 -40.13 -11.43 5.00
N LYS A 17 -40.84 -12.15 5.88
CA LYS A 17 -41.24 -13.56 5.66
C LYS A 17 -42.63 -13.72 5.03
N SER A 18 -43.38 -12.63 4.85
CA SER A 18 -44.74 -12.69 4.30
C SER A 18 -44.74 -12.78 2.78
N VAL A 19 -45.77 -13.42 2.22
CA VAL A 19 -45.97 -13.52 0.75
C VAL A 19 -46.38 -12.18 0.14
N LYS A 20 -46.90 -11.25 0.96
CA LYS A 20 -47.36 -9.92 0.53
C LYS A 20 -46.35 -8.82 0.85
N PHE A 21 -45.08 -9.18 1.05
CA PHE A 21 -44.02 -8.24 1.38
C PHE A 21 -43.78 -7.24 0.25
N ASP A 22 -43.84 -5.94 0.57
CA ASP A 22 -43.54 -4.86 -0.38
C ASP A 22 -42.14 -4.28 -0.08
N PRO A 23 -41.14 -4.54 -0.94
CA PRO A 23 -39.76 -4.12 -0.69
C PRO A 23 -39.60 -2.60 -0.71
N LEU A 24 -40.41 -1.87 -1.49
CA LEU A 24 -40.30 -0.41 -1.58
C LEU A 24 -40.87 0.24 -0.34
N LYS A 25 -42.06 -0.21 0.10
CA LYS A 25 -42.67 0.26 1.34
C LYS A 25 -41.82 -0.07 2.56
N ALA A 26 -41.19 -1.24 2.56
CA ALA A 26 -40.22 -1.62 3.58
C ALA A 26 -39.05 -0.61 3.62
N LEU A 27 -38.36 -0.37 2.50
CA LEU A 27 -37.17 0.49 2.44
C LEU A 27 -37.37 1.89 3.04
N TYR A 28 -38.55 2.50 2.84
CA TYR A 28 -38.87 3.84 3.35
C TYR A 28 -39.56 3.86 4.72
N SER A 29 -39.83 2.69 5.30
CA SER A 29 -40.48 2.60 6.61
C SER A 29 -39.47 2.54 7.76
N THR A 30 -39.75 3.27 8.83
CA THR A 30 -38.91 3.31 10.05
C THR A 30 -39.21 2.18 11.04
N LYS A 31 -40.23 1.36 10.76
CA LYS A 31 -40.80 0.35 11.69
C LYS A 31 -40.44 -1.09 11.34
N ILE A 32 -39.53 -1.34 10.39
CA ILE A 32 -39.14 -2.72 10.04
C ILE A 32 -38.51 -3.39 11.25
N LYS A 33 -39.11 -4.51 11.66
CA LYS A 33 -38.53 -5.43 12.63
C LYS A 33 -37.77 -6.50 11.85
N LEU A 34 -36.50 -6.24 11.52
CA LEU A 34 -35.60 -7.32 11.12
C LEU A 34 -35.54 -8.27 12.31
N SER A 35 -36.05 -9.50 12.15
CA SER A 35 -36.14 -10.48 13.23
C SER A 35 -34.82 -10.47 14.01
N GLY A 36 -34.88 -10.18 15.31
CA GLY A 36 -33.75 -9.75 16.17
C GLY A 36 -32.62 -10.76 16.40
N THR A 37 -32.42 -11.66 15.46
CA THR A 37 -31.29 -12.56 15.42
C THR A 37 -30.06 -11.76 15.05
N LYS A 38 -29.04 -11.79 15.91
CA LYS A 38 -27.72 -11.21 15.69
C LYS A 38 -27.04 -11.89 14.49
N ALA A 39 -27.49 -11.55 13.29
CA ALA A 39 -26.99 -12.12 12.06
C ALA A 39 -25.55 -11.64 11.83
N PRO A 40 -24.63 -12.53 11.49
CA PRO A 40 -23.27 -12.13 11.12
C PRO A 40 -23.32 -11.24 9.88
N ILE A 41 -22.73 -10.05 9.99
CA ILE A 41 -22.56 -9.14 8.85
C ILE A 41 -21.45 -9.73 7.96
N TYR A 42 -21.78 -9.98 6.69
CA TYR A 42 -20.80 -10.40 5.69
C TYR A 42 -20.40 -9.20 4.84
N ASP A 43 -19.11 -9.09 4.60
CA ASP A 43 -18.48 -7.94 3.93
C ASP A 43 -18.73 -7.93 2.41
N ASN A 44 -18.94 -9.10 1.80
CA ASN A 44 -19.24 -9.22 0.38
C ASN A 44 -20.20 -10.38 0.08
N VAL A 45 -20.81 -10.33 -1.11
CA VAL A 45 -21.81 -11.29 -1.58
C VAL A 45 -21.21 -12.69 -1.72
N SER A 46 -19.97 -12.79 -2.22
CA SER A 46 -19.26 -14.06 -2.37
C SER A 46 -19.02 -14.79 -1.04
N LYS A 47 -18.77 -14.06 0.05
CA LYS A 47 -18.62 -14.64 1.40
C LYS A 47 -19.96 -15.13 1.94
N PHE A 48 -21.05 -14.43 1.66
CA PHE A 48 -22.40 -14.90 1.99
C PHE A 48 -22.74 -16.19 1.23
N GLU A 49 -22.51 -16.23 -0.09
CA GLU A 49 -22.74 -17.41 -0.93
C GLU A 49 -21.90 -18.60 -0.44
N ALA A 50 -20.61 -18.38 -0.16
CA ALA A 50 -19.73 -19.43 0.35
C ALA A 50 -20.21 -20.03 1.69
N VAL A 51 -20.77 -19.20 2.57
CA VAL A 51 -21.35 -19.66 3.85
C VAL A 51 -22.66 -20.40 3.61
N MET A 52 -23.54 -19.86 2.77
CA MET A 52 -24.82 -20.49 2.40
C MET A 52 -24.64 -21.86 1.75
N SER A 53 -23.66 -21.99 0.85
CA SER A 53 -23.33 -23.25 0.19
C SER A 53 -22.55 -24.23 1.09
N GLY A 54 -22.25 -23.87 2.34
CA GLY A 54 -21.51 -24.71 3.28
C GLY A 54 -20.02 -24.87 2.94
N LEU A 55 -19.50 -24.12 1.96
CA LEU A 55 -18.10 -24.15 1.55
C LEU A 55 -17.21 -23.31 2.50
N SER A 56 -17.78 -22.43 3.31
CA SER A 56 -17.02 -21.71 4.34
C SER A 56 -16.71 -22.66 5.50
N LYS A 57 -15.56 -23.33 5.46
CA LYS A 57 -14.97 -23.87 6.69
C LYS A 57 -14.78 -22.70 7.64
N GLN A 58 -15.51 -22.70 8.75
CA GLN A 58 -15.29 -21.73 9.82
C GLN A 58 -13.79 -21.75 10.16
N SER A 59 -13.11 -20.64 9.89
CA SER A 59 -11.83 -20.35 10.54
C SER A 59 -12.14 -20.28 12.02
N LYS A 60 -11.93 -21.38 12.75
CA LYS A 60 -11.95 -21.38 14.22
C LYS A 60 -11.05 -20.22 14.67
N LYS A 61 -11.65 -19.21 15.29
CA LYS A 61 -10.90 -18.30 16.17
C LYS A 61 -10.39 -19.18 17.31
N ASN A 62 -9.08 -19.33 17.42
CA ASN A 62 -8.46 -20.01 18.54
C ASN A 62 -8.54 -19.07 19.75
N ASP A 63 -9.41 -19.38 20.71
CA ASP A 63 -9.22 -18.94 22.10
C ASP A 63 -8.13 -19.82 22.74
N PRO A 64 -7.11 -19.25 23.40
CA PRO A 64 -5.97 -20.02 23.89
C PRO A 64 -6.22 -20.44 25.35
N THR A 65 -7.19 -21.33 25.61
CA THR A 65 -7.27 -22.05 26.90
C THR A 65 -8.25 -23.21 26.78
N THR A 66 -7.74 -24.42 26.55
CA THR A 66 -8.20 -25.67 27.18
C THR A 66 -7.41 -26.86 26.61
N ASP A 67 -6.83 -27.64 27.51
CA ASP A 67 -6.12 -28.89 27.24
C ASP A 67 -6.98 -29.87 26.44
N ALA A 68 -6.61 -30.07 25.17
CA ALA A 68 -7.20 -31.10 24.34
C ALA A 68 -6.48 -32.43 24.61
N LYS A 69 -7.10 -33.26 25.46
CA LYS A 69 -6.78 -34.69 25.56
C LYS A 69 -6.86 -35.31 24.17
N GLN A 70 -5.76 -35.94 23.80
CA GLN A 70 -5.52 -36.60 22.53
C GLN A 70 -6.51 -37.76 22.36
N GLY A 71 -7.52 -37.57 21.50
CA GLY A 71 -8.41 -38.66 21.08
C GLY A 71 -7.61 -39.73 20.33
N GLU A 72 -7.78 -40.98 20.76
CA GLU A 72 -7.21 -42.17 20.13
C GLU A 72 -7.79 -42.33 18.72
N CYS A 73 -7.08 -41.79 17.73
CA CYS A 73 -7.29 -42.11 16.33
C CYS A 73 -6.26 -43.18 15.96
N SER A 74 -6.75 -44.41 15.72
CA SER A 74 -6.07 -45.58 15.15
C SER A 74 -4.53 -45.49 15.08
N ARG A 75 -3.87 -45.64 16.23
CA ARG A 75 -2.41 -45.75 16.25
C ARG A 75 -2.01 -47.11 15.67
N GLN A 76 -1.02 -47.07 14.78
CA GLN A 76 -0.25 -48.19 14.22
C GLN A 76 -0.82 -48.91 12.99
N ARG A 77 -0.81 -48.24 11.83
CA ARG A 77 -0.65 -48.94 10.54
C ARG A 77 0.71 -48.66 9.87
N PHE A 78 1.39 -47.59 10.24
CA PHE A 78 2.67 -47.22 9.65
C PHE A 78 3.76 -47.25 10.72
N LEU A 79 4.92 -47.80 10.38
CA LEU A 79 6.13 -47.69 11.19
C LEU A 79 6.58 -46.22 11.22
N SER A 80 7.38 -45.83 12.21
CA SER A 80 7.84 -44.44 12.37
C SER A 80 8.53 -43.84 11.14
N HIS A 81 9.15 -44.68 10.30
CA HIS A 81 9.79 -44.26 9.04
C HIS A 81 8.83 -44.25 7.83
N GLN A 82 7.63 -44.83 7.97
CA GLN A 82 6.56 -44.81 6.97
C GLN A 82 5.53 -43.70 7.25
N GLU A 83 5.67 -42.97 8.36
CA GLU A 83 4.87 -41.79 8.61
C GLU A 83 5.12 -40.76 7.49
N SER A 84 4.04 -40.10 7.06
CA SER A 84 4.19 -38.98 6.14
C SER A 84 5.13 -37.97 6.78
N VAL A 85 6.18 -37.56 6.05
CA VAL A 85 7.14 -36.58 6.54
C VAL A 85 6.34 -35.36 6.97
N ALA A 86 6.31 -35.12 8.28
CA ALA A 86 5.65 -33.95 8.83
C ALA A 86 6.28 -32.75 8.15
N ASN A 87 5.52 -32.10 7.27
CA ASN A 87 5.90 -30.81 6.73
C ASN A 87 6.11 -29.96 7.97
N LYS A 88 7.37 -29.66 8.34
CA LYS A 88 7.69 -28.72 9.41
C LYS A 88 6.93 -27.47 9.01
N LYS A 89 5.77 -27.24 9.65
CA LYS A 89 4.95 -26.07 9.36
C LYS A 89 5.92 -24.94 9.49
N LYS A 90 6.24 -24.32 8.37
CA LYS A 90 7.16 -23.20 8.28
C LYS A 90 6.92 -22.32 9.50
N ILE A 91 7.78 -22.44 10.52
CA ILE A 91 7.97 -21.45 11.58
C ILE A 91 8.70 -20.29 10.90
N GLU A 92 8.27 -19.92 9.70
CA GLU A 92 9.01 -18.99 8.88
C GLU A 92 8.29 -17.66 9.04
N LYS A 93 6.98 -17.56 8.85
CA LYS A 93 6.32 -16.23 8.79
C LYS A 93 6.44 -15.35 10.04
N ARG A 94 6.51 -15.92 11.25
CA ARG A 94 6.66 -15.12 12.50
C ARG A 94 8.14 -14.85 12.85
N ASP A 95 9.05 -15.73 12.45
CA ASP A 95 10.47 -15.61 12.79
C ASP A 95 11.23 -14.66 11.86
N TRP A 96 10.75 -14.36 10.63
CA TRP A 96 11.42 -13.35 9.78
C TRP A 96 11.43 -11.94 10.41
N ILE A 97 10.43 -11.62 11.23
CA ILE A 97 10.34 -10.35 11.97
C ILE A 97 11.28 -10.41 13.18
N ALA A 98 11.34 -11.56 13.87
CA ALA A 98 12.20 -11.76 15.04
C ALA A 98 13.69 -11.83 14.68
N ASP A 99 14.05 -12.36 13.51
CA ASP A 99 15.43 -12.43 13.00
C ASP A 99 16.04 -11.07 12.63
N GLY A 100 15.28 -9.97 12.76
CA GLY A 100 15.78 -8.62 12.50
C GLY A 100 16.24 -8.40 11.05
N ARG A 101 15.75 -9.21 10.11
CA ARG A 101 16.14 -9.20 8.68
C ARG A 101 15.44 -8.08 7.90
N ASN A 102 15.48 -6.85 8.41
CA ASN A 102 14.97 -5.66 7.73
C ASN A 102 16.05 -5.04 6.81
N VAL A 103 15.66 -4.03 6.02
CA VAL A 103 16.60 -3.31 5.13
C VAL A 103 17.63 -2.52 5.95
N LEU A 104 17.22 -1.93 7.08
CA LEU A 104 18.10 -1.14 7.95
C LEU A 104 19.27 -1.96 8.52
N SER A 105 18.98 -3.14 9.07
CA SER A 105 19.98 -4.12 9.54
C SER A 105 20.87 -4.61 8.40
N LYS A 106 20.37 -4.64 7.16
CA LYS A 106 21.19 -5.01 6.00
C LYS A 106 22.12 -3.88 5.60
N MET A 107 21.67 -2.62 5.64
CA MET A 107 22.47 -1.44 5.35
C MET A 107 23.72 -1.39 6.23
N GLN A 108 23.56 -1.61 7.55
CA GLN A 108 24.66 -1.65 8.52
C GLN A 108 25.69 -2.77 8.27
N ARG A 109 25.27 -3.86 7.62
CA ARG A 109 26.12 -5.02 7.32
C ARG A 109 26.61 -5.02 5.87
N THR A 110 26.39 -3.94 5.11
CA THR A 110 26.89 -3.87 3.74
C THR A 110 28.38 -3.53 3.73
N PHE A 111 29.10 -4.17 2.80
CA PHE A 111 30.52 -3.97 2.60
C PHE A 111 30.80 -3.61 1.13
N GLY A 112 31.98 -3.05 0.85
CA GLY A 112 32.37 -2.66 -0.50
C GLY A 112 31.70 -1.35 -0.97
N PRO A 113 31.29 -1.23 -2.24
CA PRO A 113 30.77 0.04 -2.78
C PRO A 113 29.44 0.48 -2.14
N LEU A 114 28.59 -0.48 -1.73
CA LEU A 114 27.39 -0.18 -0.94
C LEU A 114 27.73 0.25 0.50
N GLY A 115 28.84 -0.28 1.06
CA GLY A 115 29.36 0.15 2.35
C GLY A 115 29.84 1.61 2.34
N MET A 116 30.47 2.07 1.25
CA MET A 116 30.78 3.51 1.10
C MET A 116 29.51 4.38 1.11
N LEU A 117 28.41 3.86 0.56
CA LEU A 117 27.14 4.58 0.58
C LEU A 117 26.52 4.63 1.99
N HIS A 118 26.78 3.62 2.81
CA HIS A 118 26.48 3.64 4.24
C HIS A 118 27.28 4.74 4.96
N GLU A 119 28.58 4.86 4.68
CA GLU A 119 29.41 5.94 5.25
C GLU A 119 28.90 7.32 4.84
N TYR A 120 28.44 7.50 3.60
CA TYR A 120 27.85 8.78 3.15
C TYR A 120 26.52 9.08 3.84
N MET A 121 25.72 8.06 4.14
CA MET A 121 24.50 8.19 4.91
C MET A 121 24.77 8.57 6.36
N GLU A 122 25.70 7.87 7.04
CA GLU A 122 26.06 8.15 8.44
C GLU A 122 26.70 9.53 8.62
N ASN A 123 27.64 9.90 7.74
CA ASN A 123 28.31 11.20 7.78
C ASN A 123 27.45 12.33 7.20
N ARG A 124 26.23 12.03 6.74
CA ARG A 124 25.34 12.97 6.03
C ARG A 124 26.09 13.77 4.96
N THR A 125 26.84 13.07 4.12
CA THR A 125 27.63 13.65 3.04
C THR A 125 26.75 13.92 1.81
N ARG A 126 26.92 15.08 1.16
CA ARG A 126 26.24 15.35 -0.12
C ARG A 126 26.83 14.49 -1.23
N ILE A 127 25.94 13.82 -1.96
CA ILE A 127 26.30 13.00 -3.12
C ILE A 127 25.64 13.55 -4.38
N LYS A 128 26.26 13.26 -5.53
CA LYS A 128 25.75 13.54 -6.87
C LYS A 128 25.39 12.24 -7.56
N VAL A 129 24.10 12.00 -7.75
CA VAL A 129 23.54 10.81 -8.40
C VAL A 129 23.19 11.14 -9.84
N TYR A 130 23.88 10.54 -10.81
CA TYR A 130 23.54 10.66 -12.22
C TYR A 130 22.42 9.71 -12.60
N THR A 131 21.38 10.24 -13.24
CA THR A 131 20.23 9.45 -13.70
C THR A 131 20.34 9.14 -15.18
N ARG A 132 20.00 7.90 -15.56
CA ARG A 132 19.99 7.46 -16.96
C ARG A 132 18.68 7.83 -17.67
N ASN A 133 18.76 8.02 -18.97
CA ASN A 133 17.63 8.05 -19.89
C ASN A 133 17.66 6.78 -20.77
N ALA A 134 16.69 6.62 -21.67
CA ALA A 134 16.69 5.55 -22.66
C ALA A 134 17.98 5.49 -23.51
N ARG A 135 18.59 6.66 -23.77
CA ARG A 135 19.88 6.78 -24.45
C ARG A 135 20.73 7.84 -23.73
N GLY A 136 21.68 7.41 -22.91
CA GLY A 136 22.62 8.27 -22.20
C GLY A 136 22.15 8.77 -20.83
N ILE A 137 22.77 9.85 -20.35
CA ILE A 137 22.49 10.45 -19.04
C ILE A 137 21.42 11.53 -19.17
N ARG A 138 20.39 11.49 -18.32
CA ARG A 138 19.29 12.46 -18.27
C ARG A 138 19.70 13.74 -17.55
N GLY A 139 20.40 13.58 -16.44
CA GLY A 139 20.68 14.64 -15.49
C GLY A 139 21.34 14.08 -14.23
N HIS A 140 21.34 14.89 -13.17
CA HIS A 140 21.86 14.48 -11.89
C HIS A 140 21.03 15.07 -10.74
N VAL A 141 21.14 14.44 -9.58
CA VAL A 141 20.52 14.86 -8.33
C VAL A 141 21.62 15.05 -7.31
N GLU A 142 21.68 16.21 -6.69
CA GLU A 142 22.54 16.48 -5.53
C GLU A 142 21.69 16.38 -4.27
N ALA A 143 22.02 15.45 -3.37
CA ALA A 143 21.19 15.16 -2.20
C ALA A 143 21.97 14.48 -1.08
N TYR A 144 21.34 14.38 0.09
CA TYR A 144 21.77 13.50 1.17
C TYR A 144 21.07 12.14 1.06
N VAL A 145 21.79 11.06 1.36
CA VAL A 145 21.20 9.71 1.42
C VAL A 145 20.54 9.52 2.78
N ALA A 146 19.26 9.18 2.79
CA ALA A 146 18.54 8.78 3.99
C ALA A 146 18.46 7.26 4.14
N ALA A 147 18.27 6.54 3.03
CA ALA A 147 18.30 5.07 3.02
C ALA A 147 18.66 4.52 1.64
N PHE A 148 19.11 3.26 1.61
CA PHE A 148 19.43 2.56 0.36
C PHE A 148 19.13 1.06 0.42
N ASP A 149 19.06 0.41 -0.73
CA ASP A 149 18.84 -1.02 -0.88
C ASP A 149 19.85 -1.65 -1.85
N LYS A 150 19.96 -2.98 -1.84
CA LYS A 150 20.82 -3.79 -2.73
C LYS A 150 20.57 -3.55 -4.22
N HIS A 151 19.38 -3.06 -4.57
CA HIS A 151 19.01 -2.73 -5.94
C HIS A 151 19.39 -1.31 -6.33
N TRP A 152 20.13 -0.59 -5.49
CA TRP A 152 20.46 0.83 -5.65
C TRP A 152 19.23 1.75 -5.61
N ASN A 153 18.12 1.31 -5.02
CA ASN A 153 17.03 2.21 -4.69
C ASN A 153 17.51 3.15 -3.58
N LEU A 154 17.34 4.46 -3.76
CA LEU A 154 17.82 5.49 -2.85
C LEU A 154 16.65 6.31 -2.34
N ALA A 155 16.53 6.43 -1.03
CA ALA A 155 15.73 7.48 -0.40
C ALA A 155 16.65 8.68 -0.14
N LEU A 156 16.30 9.82 -0.72
CA LEU A 156 17.11 11.03 -0.71
C LEU A 156 16.39 12.17 0.01
N GLU A 157 17.15 12.99 0.72
CA GLU A 157 16.71 14.20 1.42
C GLU A 157 17.40 15.43 0.83
N ASP A 158 16.69 16.56 0.80
CA ASP A 158 17.17 17.86 0.30
C ASP A 158 17.74 17.76 -1.13
N CYS A 159 16.89 17.35 -2.06
CA CYS A 159 17.29 17.01 -3.41
C CYS A 159 17.27 18.23 -4.34
N PHE A 160 18.40 18.53 -4.95
CA PHE A 160 18.52 19.46 -6.06
C PHE A 160 18.65 18.65 -7.36
N GLU A 161 17.56 18.54 -8.11
CA GLU A 161 17.55 17.82 -9.38
C GLU A 161 17.78 18.78 -10.55
N ILE A 162 18.77 18.45 -11.37
CA ILE A 162 19.09 19.16 -12.61
C ILE A 162 18.92 18.19 -13.78
N TRP A 163 18.04 18.53 -14.72
CA TRP A 163 17.78 17.69 -15.90
C TRP A 163 17.55 18.53 -17.15
N THR A 164 17.76 17.89 -18.30
CA THR A 164 17.52 18.53 -19.60
C THR A 164 16.24 18.00 -20.23
N ARG A 165 15.49 18.89 -20.91
CA ARG A 165 14.33 18.50 -21.73
C ARG A 165 14.23 19.39 -22.97
N LYS A 166 13.42 18.97 -23.95
CA LYS A 166 13.11 19.80 -25.11
C LYS A 166 12.20 20.97 -24.70
N VAL A 167 12.51 22.17 -25.18
CA VAL A 167 11.70 23.37 -24.91
C VAL A 167 10.28 23.15 -25.43
N LYS A 168 9.28 23.28 -24.55
CA LYS A 168 7.86 23.19 -24.93
C LYS A 168 7.34 24.60 -25.28
N ARG A 169 7.53 25.06 -26.53
CA ARG A 169 7.00 26.35 -27.02
C ARG A 169 5.56 26.27 -27.51
N LYS A 170 4.68 25.52 -26.84
CA LYS A 170 3.26 25.58 -27.19
C LYS A 170 2.67 26.77 -26.45
N ALA A 171 2.42 27.86 -27.17
CA ALA A 171 1.49 28.88 -26.71
C ALA A 171 0.10 28.22 -26.59
N PRO A 172 -0.64 28.42 -25.49
CA PRO A 172 -2.04 28.02 -25.44
C PRO A 172 -2.79 28.72 -26.57
N ALA A 173 -3.54 27.97 -27.37
CA ALA A 173 -4.25 28.50 -28.55
C ALA A 173 -5.30 29.58 -28.21
N LEU A 174 -5.70 29.66 -26.93
CA LEU A 174 -6.76 30.54 -26.42
C LEU A 174 -6.26 31.58 -25.42
N GLY A 175 -4.94 31.81 -25.32
CA GLY A 175 -4.37 32.66 -24.28
C GLY A 175 -4.36 32.00 -22.90
N ILE A 176 -3.80 32.68 -21.91
CA ILE A 176 -3.75 32.23 -20.52
C ILE A 176 -5.16 32.43 -19.94
N PRO A 177 -5.88 31.38 -19.50
CA PRO A 177 -7.14 31.59 -18.79
C PRO A 177 -6.81 32.30 -17.48
N SER A 178 -7.40 33.46 -17.27
CA SER A 178 -7.19 34.33 -16.10
C SER A 178 -7.43 33.61 -14.77
N ASP A 179 -8.20 32.53 -14.78
CA ASP A 179 -8.73 31.86 -13.60
C ASP A 179 -7.87 30.71 -13.04
N VAL A 180 -6.75 30.34 -13.68
CA VAL A 180 -5.90 29.22 -13.21
C VAL A 180 -4.73 29.68 -12.32
N SER A 181 -4.67 30.96 -11.97
CA SER A 181 -3.48 31.57 -11.37
C SER A 181 -3.31 31.36 -9.86
N MET A 182 -4.23 30.68 -9.15
CA MET A 182 -4.24 30.74 -7.67
C MET A 182 -4.33 29.40 -6.91
N MET A 183 -4.56 28.24 -7.56
CA MET A 183 -4.81 26.98 -6.81
C MET A 183 -3.78 25.86 -6.97
N ASP A 184 -2.89 25.89 -7.96
CA ASP A 184 -1.96 24.77 -8.23
C ASP A 184 -0.49 25.05 -7.88
N GLU A 185 -0.14 26.27 -7.43
CA GLU A 185 1.26 26.64 -7.14
C GLU A 185 1.81 26.03 -5.84
N GLU A 186 0.98 25.62 -4.88
CA GLU A 186 1.47 25.14 -3.57
C GLU A 186 1.84 23.65 -3.54
N THR A 187 1.31 22.82 -4.44
CA THR A 187 1.47 21.35 -4.34
C THR A 187 2.68 20.84 -5.12
N ALA A 188 3.10 21.53 -6.18
CA ALA A 188 4.19 21.09 -7.04
C ALA A 188 5.49 21.87 -6.75
N PRO A 189 6.65 21.19 -6.67
CA PRO A 189 7.92 21.87 -6.46
C PRO A 189 8.22 22.85 -7.60
N LYS A 190 8.55 24.09 -7.24
CA LYS A 190 8.89 25.16 -8.19
C LYS A 190 10.06 24.74 -9.08
N VAL A 191 9.85 24.83 -10.38
CA VAL A 191 10.86 24.49 -11.39
C VAL A 191 11.46 25.77 -11.97
N ILE A 192 12.79 25.89 -11.91
CA ILE A 192 13.55 27.04 -12.42
C ILE A 192 14.27 26.61 -13.70
N VAL A 193 14.23 27.45 -14.73
CA VAL A 193 15.00 27.22 -15.96
C VAL A 193 16.39 27.83 -15.80
N ARG A 194 17.42 26.99 -15.82
CA ARG A 194 18.82 27.40 -15.60
C ARG A 194 19.49 27.88 -16.88
N LYS A 195 19.26 27.17 -17.99
CA LYS A 195 19.89 27.47 -19.30
C LYS A 195 19.02 26.99 -20.45
N ILE A 196 19.00 27.76 -21.54
CA ILE A 196 18.36 27.38 -22.79
C ILE A 196 19.46 27.26 -23.85
N GLU A 197 19.64 26.05 -24.38
CA GLU A 197 20.57 25.73 -25.47
C GLU A 197 19.76 25.29 -26.70
N GLY A 198 19.37 26.26 -27.53
CA GLY A 198 18.62 26.02 -28.75
C GLY A 198 17.25 25.38 -28.49
N LYS A 199 17.12 24.08 -28.79
CA LYS A 199 15.88 23.30 -28.59
C LYS A 199 15.83 22.58 -27.23
N MET A 200 16.90 22.63 -26.44
CA MET A 200 16.99 22.00 -25.12
C MET A 200 17.01 23.07 -24.04
N GLU A 201 16.31 22.83 -22.94
CA GLU A 201 16.37 23.63 -21.72
C GLU A 201 16.83 22.74 -20.56
N THR A 202 17.72 23.28 -19.74
CA THR A 202 18.16 22.69 -18.47
C THR A 202 17.32 23.29 -17.37
N LEU A 203 16.64 22.43 -16.63
CA LEU A 203 15.80 22.81 -15.50
C LEU A 203 16.43 22.34 -14.20
N GLU A 204 16.08 23.07 -13.17
CA GLU A 204 16.47 22.84 -11.80
C GLU A 204 15.22 22.85 -10.95
N ARG A 205 15.10 21.90 -10.03
CA ARG A 205 14.05 21.91 -9.01
C ARG A 205 14.60 21.44 -7.68
N HIS A 206 14.05 22.01 -6.62
CA HIS A 206 14.27 21.54 -5.26
C HIS A 206 13.15 20.61 -4.85
N VAL A 207 13.49 19.45 -4.29
CA VAL A 207 12.54 18.45 -3.79
C VAL A 207 12.96 18.06 -2.37
N PRO A 208 12.11 18.26 -1.34
CA PRO A 208 12.49 17.97 0.04
C PRO A 208 12.87 16.50 0.28
N GLN A 209 12.10 15.56 -0.29
CA GLN A 209 12.32 14.13 -0.19
C GLN A 209 12.02 13.46 -1.53
N MET A 210 12.87 12.53 -1.95
CA MET A 210 12.70 11.82 -3.21
C MET A 210 13.12 10.35 -3.08
N LEU A 211 12.27 9.45 -3.58
CA LEU A 211 12.62 8.04 -3.75
C LEU A 211 13.05 7.79 -5.20
N LEU A 212 14.30 7.40 -5.38
CA LEU A 212 14.88 7.14 -6.68
C LEU A 212 15.05 5.62 -6.88
N ARG A 213 14.51 5.10 -7.97
CA ARG A 213 14.61 3.68 -8.32
C ARG A 213 16.00 3.38 -8.85
N GLY A 214 16.65 2.34 -8.34
CA GLY A 214 18.05 2.05 -8.65
C GLY A 214 18.32 1.65 -10.09
N GLU A 215 17.31 1.17 -10.79
CA GLU A 215 17.37 1.01 -12.23
C GLU A 215 17.73 2.31 -12.95
N GLN A 216 17.28 3.46 -12.46
CA GLN A 216 17.54 4.77 -13.07
C GLN A 216 18.91 5.34 -12.69
N VAL A 217 19.59 4.78 -11.69
CA VAL A 217 20.92 5.22 -11.25
C VAL A 217 21.96 4.75 -12.27
N ALA A 218 22.79 5.68 -12.73
CA ALA A 218 23.95 5.36 -13.56
C ALA A 218 25.23 5.36 -12.73
N ILE A 219 25.52 6.47 -12.03
CA ILE A 219 26.78 6.70 -11.32
C ILE A 219 26.48 7.53 -10.06
N ILE A 220 27.17 7.23 -8.97
CA ILE A 220 27.13 8.01 -7.73
C ILE A 220 28.52 8.56 -7.46
N VAL A 221 28.61 9.87 -7.24
CA VAL A 221 29.87 10.58 -6.99
C VAL A 221 29.75 11.36 -5.69
N LYS A 222 30.79 11.31 -4.85
CA LYS A 222 30.88 12.18 -3.67
C LYS A 222 31.17 13.62 -4.11
N ILE A 223 30.42 14.58 -3.58
CA ILE A 223 30.72 16.00 -3.75
C ILE A 223 31.71 16.38 -2.64
N ASN A 224 32.87 16.92 -3.01
CA ASN A 224 33.86 17.45 -2.05
C ASN A 224 33.45 18.83 -1.56
#